data_AF-A0A8T6T2Y7-F1
#
_entry.id   AF-A0A8T6T2Y7-F1
#
_cell.length_a   1.000
_cell.length_b   1.000
_cell.length_c   1.000
_cell.angle_alpha   90.00
_cell.angle_beta   90.00
_cell.angle_gamma   90.00
#
_symmetry.space_group_name_H-M   'P 1'
#
loop_
_entity.id
_entity.type
_entity.pdbx_description
1 polymer ?
#
loop_
_entity_poly.entity_id
_entity_poly.type
_entity_poly.pdbx_seq_one_letter_code
_entity_poly.pdbx_strand_id
1 'polypeptide(L)'
;MSITGNTIEGNDGPLELRNSNSISMTDNTFDDDAVLLNSSSSVTFSNNAMSNSSLVLNASSSNTISGNNMTNSSVSLRSSPTNTFTSNEFSSSGKRTFVFEGDEADHDVDIQTSNTVGGRAIHYYYNDDAVNLADADLGSVMLAYCEDAIVTNTTVTDGDGVWVYQSPRAALQVDVTNSLMGVTVDGGPGVDISDSSINTSARGWYGVRIADFSSGRITDSVVTTETAAPAFLIEDESDLNSYNTSFDGSAVDAVGGLLSVYNYMYIMVWDDGMLAPLENVDVLVTEDDVAVYSTPHFGGTDALTAADGTVNAILLLDREYDHSNTATEHDHNVTVWVQIDAVYTESANLVDMGGPRHLVFEAADIRAPATPLNVAVLDIPEQDAISAAWDPNT
;
A
#
# COMPACT_ATOMS: atom_id res chain seq x y z
N MET A 1 -13.21 2.51 47.06
CA MET A 1 -12.70 3.87 47.36
C MET A 1 -13.15 4.78 46.22
N SER A 2 -13.42 6.07 46.46
CA SER A 2 -13.79 7.03 45.41
C SER A 2 -12.78 8.17 45.36
N ILE A 3 -12.29 8.49 44.17
CA ILE A 3 -11.45 9.66 43.87
C ILE A 3 -12.25 10.48 42.87
N THR A 4 -12.85 11.58 43.33
CA THR A 4 -13.82 12.34 42.52
C THR A 4 -13.60 13.84 42.59
N GLY A 5 -13.68 14.52 41.45
CA GLY A 5 -13.67 15.99 41.39
C GLY A 5 -12.32 16.64 41.71
N ASN A 6 -11.21 15.93 41.45
CA ASN A 6 -9.86 16.43 41.74
C ASN A 6 -9.20 16.98 40.48
N THR A 7 -8.30 17.95 40.67
CA THR A 7 -7.34 18.38 39.65
C THR A 7 -5.96 17.91 40.09
N ILE A 8 -5.27 17.18 39.22
CA ILE A 8 -3.95 16.61 39.44
C ILE A 8 -3.07 17.12 38.30
N GLU A 9 -2.16 18.03 38.65
CA GLU A 9 -1.28 18.73 37.71
C GLU A 9 0.12 18.92 38.32
N GLY A 10 1.14 18.95 37.48
CA GLY A 10 2.50 19.34 37.84
C GLY A 10 3.16 18.47 38.92
N ASN A 11 2.80 17.19 38.99
CA ASN A 11 3.48 16.27 39.91
C ASN A 11 4.80 15.79 39.32
N ASP A 12 5.76 15.49 40.20
CA ASP A 12 7.04 14.87 39.81
C ASP A 12 6.87 13.36 39.47
N GLY A 13 5.64 12.86 39.27
CA GLY A 13 5.36 11.46 39.02
C GLY A 13 3.87 11.10 38.90
N PRO A 14 3.57 9.88 38.44
CA PRO A 14 2.20 9.47 38.15
C PRO A 14 1.35 9.30 39.42
N LEU A 15 0.03 9.50 39.29
CA LEU A 15 -0.91 8.96 40.25
C LEU A 15 -0.92 7.43 40.11
N GLU A 16 -0.30 6.74 41.06
CA GLU A 16 -0.17 5.28 41.03
C GLU A 16 -1.14 4.60 41.99
N LEU A 17 -1.96 3.69 41.45
CA LEU A 17 -2.80 2.77 42.20
C LEU A 17 -2.21 1.36 42.10
N ARG A 18 -1.67 0.85 43.22
CA ARG A 18 -1.10 -0.50 43.31
C ARG A 18 -2.07 -1.45 43.98
N ASN A 19 -2.23 -2.66 43.42
CA ASN A 19 -3.03 -3.75 44.00
C ASN A 19 -4.43 -3.28 44.41
N SER A 20 -5.00 -2.37 43.62
CA SER A 20 -6.20 -1.65 43.96
C SER A 20 -7.40 -2.32 43.32
N ASN A 21 -8.42 -2.60 44.14
CA ASN A 21 -9.64 -3.27 43.70
C ASN A 21 -10.88 -2.45 44.04
N SER A 22 -11.84 -2.37 43.12
CA SER A 22 -13.10 -1.67 43.33
C SER A 22 -12.92 -0.18 43.69
N ILE A 23 -12.08 0.50 42.92
CA ILE A 23 -11.89 1.96 42.99
C ILE A 23 -12.71 2.62 41.90
N SER A 24 -13.37 3.74 42.23
CA SER A 24 -14.00 4.62 41.25
C SER A 24 -13.20 5.93 41.17
N MET A 25 -12.81 6.30 39.95
CA MET A 25 -12.12 7.54 39.61
C MET A 25 -12.99 8.31 38.63
N THR A 26 -13.65 9.35 39.11
CA THR A 26 -14.71 10.06 38.38
C THR A 26 -14.52 11.57 38.36
N ASP A 27 -14.82 12.22 37.24
CA ASP A 27 -14.84 13.68 37.14
C ASP A 27 -13.53 14.36 37.60
N ASN A 28 -12.38 13.70 37.38
CA ASN A 28 -11.08 14.28 37.70
C ASN A 28 -10.44 14.88 36.44
N THR A 29 -9.51 15.81 36.65
CA THR A 29 -8.65 16.40 35.61
C THR A 29 -7.21 16.00 35.86
N PHE A 30 -6.55 15.46 34.85
CA PHE A 30 -5.13 15.10 34.84
C PHE A 30 -4.43 15.90 33.73
N ASP A 31 -3.39 16.65 34.08
CA ASP A 31 -2.58 17.42 33.13
C ASP A 31 -1.09 17.15 33.36
N ASP A 32 -0.38 16.78 32.29
CA ASP A 32 1.04 16.39 32.26
C ASP A 32 1.44 15.17 33.14
N ASP A 33 0.53 14.63 33.94
CA ASP A 33 0.78 13.49 34.83
C ASP A 33 0.12 12.20 34.34
N ALA A 34 0.86 11.10 34.29
CA ALA A 34 0.28 9.80 33.97
C ALA A 34 -0.55 9.23 35.13
N VAL A 35 -1.57 8.44 34.81
CA VAL A 35 -2.30 7.61 35.78
C VAL A 35 -1.84 6.18 35.58
N LEU A 36 -1.27 5.56 36.61
CA LEU A 36 -0.78 4.19 36.55
C LEU A 36 -1.66 3.28 37.40
N LEU A 37 -2.36 2.36 36.75
CA LEU A 37 -3.02 1.22 37.39
C LEU A 37 -2.04 0.04 37.33
N ASN A 38 -1.54 -0.38 38.49
CA ASN A 38 -0.56 -1.44 38.59
C ASN A 38 -1.13 -2.61 39.41
N SER A 39 -1.22 -3.79 38.79
CA SER A 39 -1.78 -5.00 39.41
C SER A 39 -3.18 -4.77 39.98
N SER A 40 -4.00 -3.95 39.31
CA SER A 40 -5.30 -3.48 39.79
C SER A 40 -6.46 -4.07 38.99
N SER A 41 -7.62 -4.22 39.62
CA SER A 41 -8.79 -4.81 38.96
C SER A 41 -10.10 -4.18 39.41
N SER A 42 -11.14 -4.29 38.57
CA SER A 42 -12.45 -3.70 38.88
C SER A 42 -12.37 -2.19 39.21
N VAL A 43 -11.44 -1.46 38.59
CA VAL A 43 -11.38 -0.01 38.64
C VAL A 43 -12.33 0.57 37.62
N THR A 44 -13.14 1.55 38.02
CA THR A 44 -13.94 2.37 37.10
C THR A 44 -13.22 3.71 36.94
N PHE A 45 -12.71 3.99 35.75
CA PHE A 45 -12.10 5.27 35.39
C PHE A 45 -13.01 5.96 34.39
N SER A 46 -13.84 6.91 34.85
CA SER A 46 -14.88 7.49 33.99
C SER A 46 -15.08 8.98 34.11
N ASN A 47 -15.48 9.62 33.01
CA ASN A 47 -15.74 11.08 32.93
C ASN A 47 -14.55 11.94 33.37
N ASN A 48 -13.33 11.45 33.20
CA ASN A 48 -12.13 12.23 33.50
C ASN A 48 -11.67 13.00 32.26
N ALA A 49 -11.01 14.14 32.48
CA ALA A 49 -10.28 14.86 31.45
C ALA A 49 -8.78 14.58 31.62
N MET A 50 -8.12 14.17 30.54
CA MET A 50 -6.68 13.94 30.48
C MET A 50 -6.07 14.82 29.40
N SER A 51 -5.02 15.57 29.73
CA SER A 51 -4.30 16.46 28.83
C SER A 51 -2.81 16.18 28.93
N ASN A 52 -2.15 15.90 27.81
CA ASN A 52 -0.72 15.56 27.75
C ASN A 52 -0.29 14.36 28.63
N SER A 53 -1.26 13.61 29.16
CA SER A 53 -1.08 12.51 30.11
C SER A 53 -1.19 11.15 29.42
N SER A 54 -0.95 10.06 30.14
CA SER A 54 -1.29 8.71 29.68
C SER A 54 -1.94 7.92 30.80
N LEU A 55 -2.93 7.10 30.44
CA LEU A 55 -3.47 6.08 31.33
C LEU A 55 -2.72 4.77 31.05
N VAL A 56 -1.96 4.30 32.03
CA VAL A 56 -1.16 3.08 31.90
C VAL A 56 -1.79 1.99 32.75
N LEU A 57 -2.14 0.88 32.11
CA LEU A 57 -2.57 -0.35 32.76
C LEU A 57 -1.43 -1.35 32.67
N ASN A 58 -0.87 -1.68 33.83
CA ASN A 58 0.21 -2.65 33.96
C ASN A 58 -0.25 -3.81 34.85
N ALA A 59 -0.23 -5.03 34.31
CA ALA A 59 -0.73 -6.24 34.97
C ALA A 59 -2.16 -6.07 35.53
N SER A 60 -2.99 -5.25 34.89
CA SER A 60 -4.28 -4.80 35.42
C SER A 60 -5.43 -5.25 34.53
N SER A 61 -6.44 -5.91 35.10
CA SER A 61 -7.49 -6.58 34.34
C SER A 61 -8.89 -6.25 34.83
N SER A 62 -9.89 -6.46 33.98
CA SER A 62 -11.31 -6.27 34.33
C SER A 62 -11.63 -4.86 34.84
N ASN A 63 -11.00 -3.83 34.28
CA ASN A 63 -11.31 -2.43 34.57
C ASN A 63 -12.27 -1.87 33.51
N THR A 64 -13.01 -0.82 33.88
CA THR A 64 -13.93 -0.13 32.98
C THR A 64 -13.47 1.32 32.80
N ILE A 65 -13.12 1.68 31.57
CA ILE A 65 -12.64 3.00 31.20
C ILE A 65 -13.70 3.62 30.30
N SER A 66 -14.39 4.67 30.76
CA SER A 66 -15.54 5.16 30.02
C SER A 66 -15.82 6.67 30.09
N GLY A 67 -16.29 7.27 29.00
CA GLY A 67 -16.70 8.68 29.02
C GLY A 67 -15.55 9.66 29.24
N ASN A 68 -14.29 9.26 29.09
CA ASN A 68 -13.15 10.14 29.33
C ASN A 68 -12.83 10.97 28.08
N ASN A 69 -12.33 12.19 28.29
CA ASN A 69 -11.82 13.06 27.24
C ASN A 69 -10.29 13.12 27.31
N MET A 70 -9.61 12.63 26.28
CA MET A 70 -8.16 12.39 26.25
C MET A 70 -7.51 13.25 25.16
N THR A 71 -7.00 14.42 25.55
CA THR A 71 -6.29 15.35 24.67
C THR A 71 -4.78 15.10 24.72
N ASN A 72 -4.15 14.89 23.55
CA ASN A 72 -2.72 14.54 23.44
C ASN A 72 -2.29 13.45 24.45
N SER A 73 -3.16 12.45 24.60
CA SER A 73 -3.08 11.42 25.63
C SER A 73 -3.34 10.05 25.03
N SER A 74 -2.87 9.00 25.71
CA SER A 74 -2.97 7.62 25.25
C SER A 74 -3.35 6.66 26.37
N VAL A 75 -3.84 5.48 25.99
CA VAL A 75 -3.96 4.33 26.87
C VAL A 75 -2.86 3.32 26.54
N SER A 76 -2.02 2.98 27.51
CA SER A 76 -1.05 1.88 27.38
C SER A 76 -1.53 0.65 28.14
N LEU A 77 -1.45 -0.51 27.49
CA LEU A 77 -1.88 -1.82 27.95
C LEU A 77 -0.66 -2.75 27.99
N ARG A 78 -0.33 -3.22 29.19
CA ARG A 78 0.77 -4.17 29.42
C ARG A 78 0.35 -5.27 30.38
N SER A 79 0.46 -6.52 29.95
CA SER A 79 -0.16 -7.71 30.57
C SER A 79 -1.55 -7.44 31.19
N SER A 80 -2.43 -6.74 30.48
CA SER A 80 -3.67 -6.14 31.00
C SER A 80 -4.92 -6.57 30.22
N PRO A 81 -5.31 -7.87 30.29
CA PRO A 81 -6.46 -8.40 29.57
C PRO A 81 -7.80 -7.99 30.20
N THR A 82 -8.89 -8.24 29.48
CA THR A 82 -10.31 -8.12 29.87
C THR A 82 -10.76 -6.72 30.30
N ASN A 83 -10.03 -5.68 29.90
CA ASN A 83 -10.45 -4.30 30.16
C ASN A 83 -11.50 -3.86 29.12
N THR A 84 -12.44 -3.02 29.55
CA THR A 84 -13.51 -2.52 28.69
C THR A 84 -13.38 -1.00 28.53
N PHE A 85 -13.38 -0.54 27.28
CA PHE A 85 -13.31 0.86 26.89
C PHE A 85 -14.60 1.26 26.18
N THR A 86 -15.28 2.29 26.65
CA THR A 86 -16.54 2.77 26.04
C THR A 86 -16.67 4.29 26.07
N SER A 87 -17.13 4.89 24.98
CA SER A 87 -17.46 6.33 24.92
C SER A 87 -16.32 7.26 25.35
N ASN A 88 -15.05 6.87 25.14
CA ASN A 88 -13.91 7.75 25.35
C ASN A 88 -13.62 8.53 24.06
N GLU A 89 -13.33 9.82 24.18
CA GLU A 89 -12.96 10.70 23.07
C GLU A 89 -11.48 11.02 23.14
N PHE A 90 -10.76 10.74 22.06
CA PHE A 90 -9.34 11.06 21.90
C PHE A 90 -9.17 12.19 20.88
N SER A 91 -8.37 13.19 21.20
CA SER A 91 -8.01 14.20 20.21
C SER A 91 -7.03 13.63 19.18
N SER A 92 -7.20 13.98 17.92
CA SER A 92 -6.17 13.84 16.89
C SER A 92 -4.85 14.47 17.36
N SER A 93 -3.85 13.64 17.67
CA SER A 93 -2.58 14.08 18.23
C SER A 93 -1.38 13.37 17.60
N GLY A 94 -0.17 13.63 18.11
CA GLY A 94 1.05 12.91 17.74
C GLY A 94 1.27 11.61 18.53
N LYS A 95 0.29 11.17 19.32
CA LYS A 95 0.34 9.93 20.10
C LYS A 95 -0.73 8.96 19.62
N ARG A 96 -0.41 7.67 19.62
CA ARG A 96 -1.39 6.59 19.40
C ARG A 96 -2.45 6.59 20.48
N THR A 97 -3.68 6.27 20.12
CA THR A 97 -4.83 6.20 21.02
C THR A 97 -4.67 5.04 22.01
N PHE A 98 -4.42 3.84 21.47
CA PHE A 98 -4.11 2.64 22.24
C PHE A 98 -2.69 2.15 21.91
N VAL A 99 -1.95 1.76 22.95
CA VAL A 99 -0.61 1.19 22.85
C VAL A 99 -0.60 -0.16 23.55
N PHE A 100 -0.28 -1.20 22.81
CA PHE A 100 -0.14 -2.57 23.33
C PHE A 100 1.36 -2.86 23.51
N GLU A 101 1.79 -3.25 24.72
CA GLU A 101 3.21 -3.37 25.09
C GLU A 101 3.66 -4.80 25.43
N GLY A 102 2.88 -5.83 25.10
CA GLY A 102 3.20 -7.20 25.47
C GLY A 102 2.70 -8.25 24.50
N ASP A 103 2.33 -9.40 25.04
CA ASP A 103 1.97 -10.61 24.27
C ASP A 103 0.49 -10.62 23.88
N GLU A 104 0.04 -11.72 23.27
CA GLU A 104 -1.34 -11.93 22.81
C GLU A 104 -2.41 -11.54 23.85
N ALA A 105 -2.14 -11.75 25.15
CA ALA A 105 -3.09 -11.43 26.20
C ALA A 105 -3.36 -9.92 26.34
N ASP A 106 -2.46 -9.06 25.88
CA ASP A 106 -2.68 -7.60 25.89
C ASP A 106 -3.72 -7.13 24.89
N HIS A 107 -4.01 -7.97 23.91
CA HIS A 107 -5.00 -7.70 22.88
C HIS A 107 -6.40 -8.24 23.28
N ASP A 108 -6.52 -9.03 24.35
CA ASP A 108 -7.81 -9.44 24.89
C ASP A 108 -8.47 -8.27 25.64
N VAL A 109 -8.97 -7.26 24.92
CA VAL A 109 -9.66 -6.09 25.46
C VAL A 109 -10.93 -5.78 24.67
N ASP A 110 -11.95 -5.25 25.34
CA ASP A 110 -13.19 -4.81 24.70
C ASP A 110 -13.12 -3.31 24.41
N ILE A 111 -12.63 -2.94 23.23
CA ILE A 111 -12.65 -1.56 22.73
C ILE A 111 -13.89 -1.40 21.84
N GLN A 112 -14.95 -0.82 22.40
CA GLN A 112 -16.20 -0.64 21.68
C GLN A 112 -16.12 0.51 20.67
N THR A 113 -16.94 0.45 19.62
CA THR A 113 -17.02 1.50 18.56
C THR A 113 -17.56 2.85 19.04
N SER A 114 -18.04 2.91 20.30
CA SER A 114 -18.38 4.18 20.94
C SER A 114 -17.15 5.01 21.32
N ASN A 115 -15.95 4.44 21.34
CA ASN A 115 -14.72 5.21 21.46
C ASN A 115 -14.39 5.87 20.12
N THR A 116 -13.87 7.09 20.20
CA THR A 116 -13.65 7.95 19.05
C THR A 116 -12.28 8.60 19.09
N VAL A 117 -11.69 8.82 17.93
CA VAL A 117 -10.52 9.68 17.76
C VAL A 117 -10.84 10.73 16.69
N GLY A 118 -10.66 12.01 17.04
CA GLY A 118 -11.07 13.11 16.18
C GLY A 118 -12.58 13.09 15.85
N GLY A 119 -13.40 12.62 16.80
CA GLY A 119 -14.84 12.44 16.61
C GLY A 119 -15.28 11.27 15.71
N ARG A 120 -14.36 10.43 15.21
CA ARG A 120 -14.68 9.25 14.40
C ARG A 120 -14.46 7.96 15.16
N ALA A 121 -15.28 6.95 14.88
CA ALA A 121 -15.25 5.68 15.61
C ALA A 121 -13.92 4.93 15.46
N ILE A 122 -13.55 4.22 16.52
CA ILE A 122 -12.44 3.28 16.54
C ILE A 122 -13.03 1.87 16.37
N HIS A 123 -12.56 1.14 15.37
CA HIS A 123 -12.91 -0.25 15.17
C HIS A 123 -11.75 -1.14 15.61
N TYR A 124 -12.00 -1.97 16.61
CA TYR A 124 -11.03 -2.92 17.16
C TYR A 124 -11.61 -4.32 17.09
N TYR A 125 -10.83 -5.25 16.56
CA TYR A 125 -11.18 -6.66 16.48
C TYR A 125 -10.02 -7.47 17.05
N TYR A 126 -10.35 -8.43 17.91
CA TYR A 126 -9.40 -9.34 18.51
C TYR A 126 -9.90 -10.77 18.37
N ASN A 127 -9.07 -11.64 17.79
CA ASN A 127 -9.37 -13.07 17.64
C ASN A 127 -10.74 -13.32 16.98
N ASP A 128 -11.02 -12.56 15.92
CA ASP A 128 -12.26 -12.62 15.15
C ASP A 128 -11.94 -12.91 13.68
N ASP A 129 -12.19 -14.15 13.25
CA ASP A 129 -11.95 -14.60 11.87
C ASP A 129 -13.11 -14.23 10.91
N ALA A 130 -14.15 -13.54 11.42
CA ALA A 130 -15.32 -13.14 10.63
C ALA A 130 -15.35 -11.63 10.35
N VAL A 131 -14.22 -10.95 10.47
CA VAL A 131 -14.13 -9.50 10.23
C VAL A 131 -14.40 -9.20 8.75
N ASN A 132 -15.51 -8.53 8.51
CA ASN A 132 -15.88 -7.97 7.22
C ASN A 132 -16.37 -6.53 7.44
N LEU A 133 -15.44 -5.60 7.32
CA LEU A 133 -15.66 -4.16 7.45
C LEU A 133 -15.73 -3.55 6.05
N ALA A 134 -16.82 -2.85 5.76
CA ALA A 134 -17.04 -2.21 4.46
C ALA A 134 -17.68 -0.83 4.61
N ASP A 135 -17.40 0.07 3.68
CA ASP A 135 -18.09 1.36 3.51
C ASP A 135 -18.11 2.24 4.78
N ALA A 136 -17.00 2.26 5.53
CA ALA A 136 -16.91 2.95 6.82
C ALA A 136 -16.04 4.22 6.76
N ASP A 137 -16.40 5.25 7.54
CA ASP A 137 -15.58 6.46 7.79
C ASP A 137 -15.16 6.47 9.26
N LEU A 138 -13.89 6.18 9.51
CA LEU A 138 -13.36 5.80 10.82
C LEU A 138 -12.16 6.67 11.23
N GLY A 139 -11.87 6.67 12.52
CA GLY A 139 -10.66 7.26 13.06
C GLY A 139 -9.52 6.25 13.16
N SER A 140 -9.83 4.97 13.36
CA SER A 140 -8.84 3.91 13.43
C SER A 140 -9.46 2.55 13.14
N VAL A 141 -8.68 1.68 12.51
CA VAL A 141 -8.97 0.25 12.35
C VAL A 141 -7.81 -0.52 12.96
N MET A 142 -8.11 -1.44 13.87
CA MET A 142 -7.14 -2.26 14.57
C MET A 142 -7.59 -3.71 14.54
N LEU A 143 -6.80 -4.56 13.88
CA LEU A 143 -6.99 -6.00 13.76
C LEU A 143 -5.89 -6.68 14.56
N ALA A 144 -6.24 -7.50 15.54
CA ALA A 144 -5.28 -8.28 16.31
C ALA A 144 -5.68 -9.75 16.28
N TYR A 145 -4.78 -10.63 15.84
CA TYR A 145 -5.05 -12.07 15.75
C TYR A 145 -6.31 -12.44 14.95
N CYS A 146 -6.63 -11.68 13.90
CA CYS A 146 -7.80 -11.94 13.05
C CYS A 146 -7.33 -12.63 11.76
N GLU A 147 -7.78 -13.87 11.49
CA GLU A 147 -7.48 -14.55 10.23
C GLU A 147 -8.47 -14.13 9.14
N ASP A 148 -8.00 -13.94 7.90
CA ASP A 148 -8.84 -13.65 6.73
C ASP A 148 -9.74 -12.39 6.86
N ALA A 149 -9.30 -11.40 7.66
CA ALA A 149 -10.04 -10.16 7.84
C ALA A 149 -10.15 -9.37 6.52
N ILE A 150 -11.35 -8.90 6.20
CA ILE A 150 -11.62 -8.10 4.98
C ILE A 150 -12.02 -6.69 5.39
N VAL A 151 -11.27 -5.70 4.92
CA VAL A 151 -11.57 -4.27 5.06
C VAL A 151 -11.66 -3.66 3.67
N THR A 152 -12.83 -3.20 3.26
CA THR A 152 -13.07 -2.70 1.90
C THR A 152 -13.72 -1.32 1.90
N ASN A 153 -13.40 -0.50 0.89
CA ASN A 153 -13.95 0.84 0.70
C ASN A 153 -14.05 1.65 2.00
N THR A 154 -13.00 1.61 2.84
CA THR A 154 -13.01 2.20 4.18
C THR A 154 -12.07 3.39 4.24
N THR A 155 -12.58 4.53 4.69
CA THR A 155 -11.79 5.74 4.91
C THR A 155 -11.36 5.82 6.38
N VAL A 156 -10.07 6.08 6.62
CA VAL A 156 -9.53 6.31 7.96
C VAL A 156 -8.89 7.69 8.02
N THR A 157 -9.51 8.61 8.75
CA THR A 157 -9.11 10.03 8.74
C THR A 157 -8.93 10.61 10.13
N ASP A 158 -7.91 11.47 10.28
CA ASP A 158 -7.59 12.25 11.48
C ASP A 158 -7.19 11.45 12.74
N GLY A 159 -7.16 10.12 12.69
CA GLY A 159 -6.85 9.26 13.84
C GLY A 159 -5.51 8.53 13.75
N ASP A 160 -5.52 7.26 14.14
CA ASP A 160 -4.28 6.46 14.27
C ASP A 160 -3.84 5.84 12.93
N GLY A 161 -4.79 5.48 12.06
CA GLY A 161 -4.52 4.72 10.83
C GLY A 161 -5.11 3.31 10.88
N VAL A 162 -4.53 2.40 10.08
CA VAL A 162 -4.88 0.97 10.07
C VAL A 162 -3.73 0.18 10.68
N TRP A 163 -4.02 -0.66 11.66
CA TRP A 163 -3.06 -1.54 12.29
C TRP A 163 -3.52 -2.99 12.21
N VAL A 164 -2.62 -3.84 11.72
CA VAL A 164 -2.82 -5.28 11.50
C VAL A 164 -1.73 -6.00 12.27
N TYR A 165 -2.10 -6.66 13.36
CA TYR A 165 -1.19 -7.35 14.25
C TYR A 165 -1.47 -8.85 14.25
N GLN A 166 -0.47 -9.67 13.89
CA GLN A 166 -0.59 -11.13 13.88
C GLN A 166 -1.87 -11.64 13.19
N SER A 167 -2.30 -10.94 12.12
CA SER A 167 -3.59 -11.14 11.46
C SER A 167 -3.35 -11.57 10.02
N PRO A 168 -3.06 -12.86 9.78
CA PRO A 168 -2.63 -13.34 8.48
C PRO A 168 -3.76 -13.25 7.44
N ARG A 169 -3.36 -13.06 6.18
CA ARG A 169 -4.26 -13.03 5.02
C ARG A 169 -5.33 -11.92 5.07
N ALA A 170 -5.07 -10.84 5.82
CA ALA A 170 -5.96 -9.69 5.80
C ALA A 170 -5.94 -9.02 4.42
N ALA A 171 -7.12 -8.68 3.90
CA ALA A 171 -7.29 -7.98 2.63
C ALA A 171 -7.81 -6.56 2.89
N LEU A 172 -7.03 -5.56 2.48
CA LEU A 172 -7.26 -4.15 2.77
C LEU A 172 -7.44 -3.35 1.48
N GLN A 173 -8.56 -2.64 1.38
CA GLN A 173 -8.80 -1.54 0.45
C GLN A 173 -9.24 -0.32 1.27
N VAL A 174 -8.29 0.57 1.51
CA VAL A 174 -8.43 1.67 2.47
C VAL A 174 -7.94 3.00 1.93
N ASP A 175 -8.65 4.06 2.30
CA ASP A 175 -8.22 5.45 2.07
C ASP A 175 -7.80 6.06 3.41
N VAL A 176 -6.50 6.19 3.65
CA VAL A 176 -5.97 6.75 4.90
C VAL A 176 -5.56 8.19 4.67
N THR A 177 -6.11 9.13 5.42
CA THR A 177 -5.81 10.58 5.27
C THR A 177 -5.53 11.25 6.61
N ASN A 178 -4.44 12.01 6.72
CA ASN A 178 -4.12 12.82 7.90
C ASN A 178 -4.07 12.03 9.23
N SER A 179 -3.67 10.76 9.14
CA SER A 179 -3.55 9.85 10.28
C SER A 179 -2.12 9.77 10.79
N LEU A 180 -1.94 9.35 12.05
CA LEU A 180 -0.62 9.18 12.67
C LEU A 180 0.23 8.13 11.96
N MET A 181 -0.40 7.07 11.48
CA MET A 181 0.16 6.00 10.68
C MET A 181 -0.74 5.81 9.45
N GLY A 182 -0.19 5.29 8.36
CA GLY A 182 -1.01 4.86 7.22
C GLY A 182 -1.53 3.46 7.47
N VAL A 183 -0.80 2.46 6.99
CA VAL A 183 -1.05 1.04 7.27
C VAL A 183 0.16 0.43 7.97
N THR A 184 -0.04 -0.16 9.13
CA THR A 184 0.97 -0.90 9.87
C THR A 184 0.61 -2.38 9.86
N VAL A 185 1.50 -3.22 9.37
CA VAL A 185 1.43 -4.68 9.48
C VAL A 185 2.58 -5.14 10.37
N ASP A 186 2.25 -5.85 11.43
CA ASP A 186 3.19 -6.28 12.46
C ASP A 186 2.87 -7.74 12.81
N GLY A 187 3.62 -8.68 12.22
CA GLY A 187 3.32 -10.09 12.31
C GLY A 187 2.22 -10.58 11.37
N GLY A 188 2.31 -11.87 11.00
CA GLY A 188 1.27 -12.61 10.27
C GLY A 188 1.40 -12.55 8.75
N PRO A 189 1.63 -13.67 8.03
CA PRO A 189 1.85 -13.66 6.58
C PRO A 189 0.63 -13.26 5.74
N GLY A 190 0.90 -12.76 4.54
CA GLY A 190 -0.04 -12.75 3.42
C GLY A 190 -1.01 -11.58 3.39
N VAL A 191 -0.70 -10.46 4.03
CA VAL A 191 -1.53 -9.25 3.93
C VAL A 191 -1.51 -8.71 2.50
N ASP A 192 -2.70 -8.37 1.99
CA ASP A 192 -2.95 -7.86 0.66
C ASP A 192 -3.55 -6.46 0.75
N ILE A 193 -2.78 -5.44 0.35
CA ILE A 193 -3.24 -4.06 0.27
C ILE A 193 -3.51 -3.76 -1.20
N SER A 194 -4.72 -3.35 -1.56
CA SER A 194 -5.07 -3.11 -2.96
C SER A 194 -5.94 -1.87 -3.13
N ASP A 195 -5.84 -1.21 -4.28
CA ASP A 195 -6.69 -0.07 -4.66
C ASP A 195 -6.81 1.00 -3.54
N SER A 196 -5.72 1.27 -2.84
CA SER A 196 -5.70 2.08 -1.62
C SER A 196 -5.01 3.43 -1.83
N SER A 197 -5.54 4.50 -1.24
CA SER A 197 -4.89 5.80 -1.18
C SER A 197 -4.40 6.10 0.24
N ILE A 198 -3.09 5.99 0.47
CA ILE A 198 -2.47 6.17 1.79
C ILE A 198 -1.73 7.50 1.79
N ASN A 199 -2.29 8.49 2.49
CA ASN A 199 -1.71 9.81 2.70
C ASN A 199 -1.72 10.22 4.17
N THR A 200 -0.57 10.09 4.83
CA THR A 200 -0.47 10.40 6.27
C THR A 200 -0.20 11.86 6.59
N SER A 201 -0.19 12.74 5.57
CA SER A 201 0.06 14.18 5.69
C SER A 201 1.33 14.53 6.49
N ALA A 202 1.36 15.73 7.09
CA ALA A 202 2.42 16.21 7.96
C ALA A 202 2.52 15.49 9.33
N ARG A 203 1.47 14.77 9.76
CA ARG A 203 1.41 14.11 11.08
C ARG A 203 1.96 12.69 11.08
N GLY A 204 2.00 12.06 9.92
CA GLY A 204 2.37 10.67 9.74
C GLY A 204 3.78 10.33 10.16
N TRP A 205 3.95 9.19 10.81
CA TRP A 205 5.25 8.58 11.05
C TRP A 205 5.78 7.85 9.82
N TYR A 206 4.88 7.28 9.02
CA TYR A 206 5.17 6.54 7.79
C TYR A 206 3.87 6.26 7.02
N GLY A 207 3.98 5.99 5.71
CA GLY A 207 2.86 5.53 4.89
C GLY A 207 2.49 4.07 5.19
N VAL A 208 3.35 3.14 4.80
CA VAL A 208 3.19 1.71 5.08
C VAL A 208 4.37 1.24 5.91
N ARG A 209 4.10 0.59 7.05
CA ARG A 209 5.11 -0.11 7.84
C ARG A 209 4.85 -1.59 7.83
N ILE A 210 5.89 -2.38 7.59
CA ILE A 210 5.88 -3.84 7.65
C ILE A 210 6.98 -4.31 8.62
N ALA A 211 6.62 -5.13 9.60
CA ALA A 211 7.56 -5.71 10.57
C ALA A 211 7.16 -7.14 10.96
N ASP A 212 8.15 -7.98 11.30
CA ASP A 212 8.00 -9.40 11.66
C ASP A 212 7.11 -10.19 10.67
N PHE A 213 7.28 -9.93 9.37
CA PHE A 213 6.31 -10.27 8.35
C PHE A 213 6.94 -11.00 7.16
N SER A 214 6.51 -12.25 6.94
CA SER A 214 7.22 -13.13 6.00
C SER A 214 6.85 -12.99 4.52
N SER A 215 5.73 -12.33 4.17
CA SER A 215 5.38 -12.01 2.78
C SER A 215 4.07 -11.27 2.69
N GLY A 216 3.97 -10.30 1.78
CA GLY A 216 2.73 -9.59 1.47
C GLY A 216 2.83 -8.83 0.17
N ARG A 217 1.75 -8.14 -0.17
CA ARG A 217 1.73 -7.31 -1.36
C ARG A 217 0.94 -6.03 -1.18
N ILE A 218 1.35 -5.03 -1.93
CA ILE A 218 0.57 -3.82 -2.19
C ILE A 218 0.37 -3.68 -3.70
N THR A 219 -0.87 -3.47 -4.15
CA THR A 219 -1.23 -3.47 -5.58
C THR A 219 -2.08 -2.25 -5.92
N ASP A 220 -1.86 -1.64 -7.10
CA ASP A 220 -2.70 -0.57 -7.65
C ASP A 220 -2.99 0.58 -6.67
N SER A 221 -2.01 0.90 -5.82
CA SER A 221 -2.17 1.83 -4.70
C SER A 221 -1.32 3.09 -4.86
N VAL A 222 -1.62 4.09 -4.04
CA VAL A 222 -0.83 5.34 -3.97
C VAL A 222 -0.42 5.57 -2.53
N VAL A 223 0.88 5.70 -2.29
CA VAL A 223 1.44 6.00 -0.97
C VAL A 223 2.16 7.34 -1.02
N THR A 224 1.66 8.30 -0.24
CA THR A 224 2.17 9.67 -0.19
C THR A 224 2.39 10.09 1.26
N THR A 225 3.52 10.75 1.51
CA THR A 225 3.84 11.36 2.81
C THR A 225 4.28 12.81 2.56
N GLU A 226 3.97 13.73 3.48
CA GLU A 226 4.29 15.16 3.31
C GLU A 226 5.49 15.62 4.16
N THR A 227 6.23 14.68 4.77
CA THR A 227 7.39 14.96 5.64
C THR A 227 8.59 14.08 5.24
N ALA A 228 9.66 14.11 6.03
CA ALA A 228 10.75 13.12 5.94
C ALA A 228 10.32 11.70 6.38
N ALA A 229 9.03 11.49 6.70
CA ALA A 229 8.48 10.17 6.98
C ALA A 229 8.55 9.27 5.75
N PRO A 230 9.01 8.02 5.91
CA PRO A 230 9.07 7.10 4.79
C PRO A 230 7.66 6.75 4.29
N ALA A 231 7.50 6.70 2.97
CA ALA A 231 6.37 6.06 2.33
C ALA A 231 6.33 4.57 2.66
N PHE A 232 7.48 3.90 2.67
CA PHE A 232 7.62 2.50 3.11
C PHE A 232 8.69 2.36 4.19
N LEU A 233 8.32 1.78 5.33
CA LEU A 233 9.22 1.37 6.40
C LEU A 233 9.19 -0.17 6.51
N ILE A 234 10.26 -0.85 6.12
CA ILE A 234 10.38 -2.31 6.11
C ILE A 234 11.42 -2.74 7.13
N GLU A 235 11.00 -3.54 8.10
CA GLU A 235 11.79 -3.91 9.28
C GLU A 235 11.79 -5.44 9.50
N ASP A 236 12.69 -5.90 10.38
CA ASP A 236 12.70 -7.28 10.92
C ASP A 236 12.70 -8.41 9.87
N GLU A 237 13.55 -8.30 8.85
CA GLU A 237 13.69 -9.26 7.74
C GLU A 237 12.38 -9.50 6.98
N SER A 238 11.54 -8.46 6.90
CA SER A 238 10.25 -8.57 6.23
C SER A 238 10.33 -8.36 4.73
N ASP A 239 9.45 -9.04 4.00
CA ASP A 239 9.36 -8.96 2.53
C ASP A 239 8.02 -8.37 2.08
N LEU A 240 8.08 -7.34 1.23
CA LEU A 240 6.90 -6.74 0.58
C LEU A 240 7.09 -6.64 -0.93
N ASN A 241 6.11 -7.12 -1.69
CA ASN A 241 6.05 -6.89 -3.13
C ASN A 241 5.08 -5.76 -3.46
N SER A 242 5.57 -4.75 -4.16
CA SER A 242 4.77 -3.63 -4.64
C SER A 242 4.45 -3.83 -6.12
N TYR A 243 3.18 -3.78 -6.51
CA TYR A 243 2.72 -3.96 -7.87
C TYR A 243 1.97 -2.72 -8.31
N ASN A 244 2.42 -2.05 -9.37
CA ASN A 244 1.73 -0.89 -9.95
C ASN A 244 1.31 0.15 -8.89
N THR A 245 2.22 0.42 -7.94
CA THR A 245 1.94 1.30 -6.80
C THR A 245 2.85 2.51 -6.88
N SER A 246 2.26 3.70 -6.77
CA SER A 246 2.97 4.97 -6.88
C SER A 246 3.41 5.46 -5.50
N PHE A 247 4.69 5.81 -5.37
CA PHE A 247 5.26 6.40 -4.15
C PHE A 247 6.55 7.18 -4.49
N ASP A 248 7.03 7.99 -3.55
CA ASP A 248 8.36 8.62 -3.67
C ASP A 248 9.46 7.62 -3.30
N GLY A 249 10.22 7.16 -4.29
CA GLY A 249 11.32 6.21 -4.09
C GLY A 249 12.46 6.73 -3.19
N SER A 250 12.54 8.05 -2.95
CA SER A 250 13.48 8.62 -1.97
C SER A 250 12.99 8.53 -0.52
N ALA A 251 11.70 8.23 -0.34
CA ALA A 251 11.04 8.05 0.95
C ALA A 251 10.90 6.55 1.31
N VAL A 252 11.89 5.72 1.00
CA VAL A 252 11.92 4.32 1.42
C VAL A 252 12.94 4.14 2.54
N ASP A 253 12.52 3.49 3.62
CA ASP A 253 13.39 2.97 4.66
C ASP A 253 13.24 1.45 4.72
N ALA A 254 14.18 0.74 4.09
CA ALA A 254 14.17 -0.72 3.97
C ALA A 254 15.49 -1.32 4.48
N VAL A 255 16.22 -0.64 5.38
CA VAL A 255 17.44 -1.19 5.99
C VAL A 255 17.18 -2.55 6.67
N GLY A 256 15.96 -2.77 7.17
CA GLY A 256 15.58 -3.96 7.90
C GLY A 256 14.92 -5.06 7.09
N GLY A 257 14.73 -4.94 5.76
CA GLY A 257 14.06 -5.98 4.97
C GLY A 257 14.14 -5.76 3.45
N LEU A 258 13.19 -6.34 2.71
CA LEU A 258 13.15 -6.30 1.25
C LEU A 258 11.84 -5.67 0.73
N LEU A 259 11.98 -4.67 -0.13
CA LEU A 259 10.89 -4.17 -0.97
C LEU A 259 11.25 -4.38 -2.45
N SER A 260 10.50 -5.26 -3.12
CA SER A 260 10.60 -5.45 -4.58
C SER A 260 9.46 -4.71 -5.28
N VAL A 261 9.80 -3.88 -6.26
CA VAL A 261 8.85 -2.99 -6.95
C VAL A 261 8.64 -3.46 -8.37
N TYR A 262 7.40 -3.80 -8.71
CA TYR A 262 7.01 -4.31 -10.00
C TYR A 262 6.03 -3.37 -10.69
N ASN A 263 6.15 -3.25 -12.01
CA ASN A 263 5.25 -2.45 -12.83
C ASN A 263 4.87 -3.19 -14.11
N TYR A 264 3.67 -2.88 -14.63
CA TYR A 264 3.19 -3.44 -15.88
C TYR A 264 3.71 -2.66 -17.08
N MET A 265 4.23 -3.38 -18.07
CA MET A 265 4.52 -2.88 -19.40
C MET A 265 3.44 -3.35 -20.38
N TYR A 266 2.91 -2.39 -21.13
CA TYR A 266 1.98 -2.58 -22.23
C TYR A 266 2.68 -2.22 -23.53
N ILE A 267 2.64 -3.11 -24.52
CA ILE A 267 3.25 -2.89 -25.83
C ILE A 267 2.15 -2.98 -26.89
N MET A 268 2.13 -1.98 -27.77
CA MET A 268 1.31 -1.93 -28.96
C MET A 268 2.19 -1.76 -30.19
N VAL A 269 1.91 -2.51 -31.25
CA VAL A 269 2.55 -2.36 -32.55
C VAL A 269 1.51 -1.99 -33.59
N TRP A 270 1.82 -0.97 -34.38
CA TRP A 270 0.91 -0.36 -35.34
C TRP A 270 1.62 -0.09 -36.66
N ASP A 271 0.87 -0.16 -37.75
CA ASP A 271 1.29 0.19 -39.11
C ASP A 271 1.02 1.68 -39.37
N ASP A 272 2.07 2.49 -39.37
CA ASP A 272 1.96 3.94 -39.63
C ASP A 272 1.42 4.23 -41.05
N GLY A 273 1.71 3.34 -42.01
CA GLY A 273 1.26 3.50 -43.39
C GLY A 273 -0.24 3.27 -43.59
N MET A 274 -0.85 2.39 -42.81
CA MET A 274 -2.29 2.06 -42.90
C MET A 274 -3.14 2.62 -41.76
N LEU A 275 -2.50 3.23 -40.76
CA LEU A 275 -3.11 3.63 -39.51
C LEU A 275 -3.92 2.47 -38.87
N ALA A 276 -3.30 1.30 -38.73
CA ALA A 276 -3.96 0.09 -38.23
C ALA A 276 -3.05 -0.72 -37.30
N PRO A 277 -3.61 -1.40 -36.27
CA PRO A 277 -2.85 -2.30 -35.42
C PRO A 277 -2.28 -3.48 -36.22
N LEU A 278 -1.11 -3.97 -35.80
CA LEU A 278 -0.43 -5.10 -36.43
C LEU A 278 -0.54 -6.37 -35.59
N GLU A 279 -1.29 -7.34 -36.11
CA GLU A 279 -1.38 -8.70 -35.55
C GLU A 279 -0.17 -9.55 -35.96
N ASN A 280 0.16 -10.55 -35.13
CA ASN A 280 1.22 -11.54 -35.38
C ASN A 280 2.64 -10.93 -35.45
N VAL A 281 2.87 -9.87 -34.68
CA VAL A 281 4.19 -9.25 -34.53
C VAL A 281 4.96 -9.92 -33.40
N ASP A 282 6.25 -10.13 -33.61
CA ASP A 282 7.17 -10.69 -32.63
C ASP A 282 7.71 -9.60 -31.68
N VAL A 283 7.81 -9.95 -30.40
CA VAL A 283 8.27 -9.07 -29.33
C VAL A 283 9.24 -9.82 -28.42
N LEU A 284 10.35 -9.18 -28.09
CA LEU A 284 11.28 -9.60 -27.04
C LEU A 284 11.31 -8.52 -25.98
N VAL A 285 11.10 -8.90 -24.73
CA VAL A 285 11.37 -8.06 -23.55
C VAL A 285 12.40 -8.76 -22.70
N THR A 286 13.43 -8.02 -22.30
CA THR A 286 14.47 -8.48 -21.39
C THR A 286 14.53 -7.64 -20.13
N GLU A 287 14.81 -8.28 -19.01
CA GLU A 287 15.18 -7.69 -17.73
C GLU A 287 16.61 -8.13 -17.42
N ASP A 288 17.54 -7.18 -17.29
CA ASP A 288 18.98 -7.44 -17.12
C ASP A 288 19.55 -8.43 -18.16
N ASP A 289 19.22 -8.20 -19.44
CA ASP A 289 19.56 -9.05 -20.59
C ASP A 289 18.98 -10.48 -20.55
N VAL A 290 18.12 -10.81 -19.58
CA VAL A 290 17.39 -12.08 -19.49
C VAL A 290 16.00 -11.91 -20.10
N ALA A 291 15.63 -12.76 -21.05
CA ALA A 291 14.31 -12.72 -21.67
C ALA A 291 13.21 -13.09 -20.66
N VAL A 292 12.27 -12.16 -20.45
CA VAL A 292 11.07 -12.31 -19.60
C VAL A 292 9.79 -12.43 -20.43
N TYR A 293 9.82 -11.96 -21.68
CA TYR A 293 8.81 -12.21 -22.70
C TYR A 293 9.52 -12.42 -24.03
N SER A 294 9.28 -13.54 -24.71
CA SER A 294 9.95 -13.87 -25.96
C SER A 294 9.02 -14.64 -26.89
N THR A 295 8.73 -14.05 -28.03
CA THR A 295 7.93 -14.68 -29.09
C THR A 295 8.79 -15.60 -29.98
N PRO A 296 8.17 -16.41 -30.88
CA PRO A 296 8.88 -17.42 -31.66
C PRO A 296 10.09 -16.94 -32.47
N HIS A 297 10.07 -15.72 -33.04
CA HIS A 297 11.23 -15.18 -33.76
C HIS A 297 12.47 -15.10 -32.88
N PHE A 298 12.29 -14.76 -31.61
CA PHE A 298 13.36 -14.65 -30.61
C PHE A 298 13.62 -15.98 -29.87
N GLY A 299 13.03 -17.08 -30.34
CA GLY A 299 13.23 -18.42 -29.80
C GLY A 299 12.40 -18.75 -28.56
N GLY A 300 11.46 -17.89 -28.18
CA GLY A 300 10.55 -18.15 -27.07
C GLY A 300 9.20 -18.73 -27.52
N THR A 301 8.25 -18.77 -26.58
CA THR A 301 6.93 -19.39 -26.77
C THR A 301 5.78 -18.46 -26.44
N ASP A 302 6.07 -17.20 -26.08
CA ASP A 302 5.03 -16.24 -25.74
C ASP A 302 4.22 -15.85 -26.98
N ALA A 303 3.01 -15.37 -26.74
CA ALA A 303 2.08 -15.03 -27.80
C ALA A 303 2.61 -13.86 -28.65
N LEU A 304 2.36 -13.92 -29.96
CA LEU A 304 2.53 -12.74 -30.82
C LEU A 304 1.48 -11.68 -30.48
N THR A 305 1.60 -10.48 -31.04
CA THR A 305 0.55 -9.47 -30.90
C THR A 305 -0.81 -9.99 -31.40
N ALA A 306 -1.87 -9.64 -30.68
CA ALA A 306 -3.24 -9.95 -31.02
C ALA A 306 -3.77 -9.02 -32.14
N ALA A 307 -5.03 -9.21 -32.54
CA ALA A 307 -5.66 -8.46 -33.63
C ALA A 307 -5.75 -6.94 -33.38
N ASP A 308 -5.65 -6.51 -32.12
CA ASP A 308 -5.59 -5.10 -31.71
C ASP A 308 -4.16 -4.55 -31.65
N GLY A 309 -3.16 -5.34 -32.05
CA GLY A 309 -1.76 -4.95 -32.11
C GLY A 309 -1.03 -5.04 -30.78
N THR A 310 -1.68 -5.58 -29.74
CA THR A 310 -1.10 -5.62 -28.39
C THR A 310 -0.62 -7.01 -28.01
N VAL A 311 0.35 -7.07 -27.10
CA VAL A 311 0.66 -8.28 -26.32
C VAL A 311 -0.01 -8.20 -24.94
N ASN A 312 -0.11 -9.34 -24.25
CA ASN A 312 -0.54 -9.35 -22.85
C ASN A 312 0.38 -8.45 -22.00
N ALA A 313 -0.16 -7.84 -20.95
CA ALA A 313 0.63 -7.05 -20.00
C ALA A 313 1.77 -7.88 -19.42
N ILE A 314 2.97 -7.30 -19.43
CA ILE A 314 4.19 -7.95 -18.96
C ILE A 314 4.55 -7.33 -17.62
N LEU A 315 4.66 -8.15 -16.58
CA LEU A 315 5.07 -7.71 -15.26
C LEU A 315 6.60 -7.74 -15.18
N LEU A 316 7.21 -6.61 -14.82
CA LEU A 316 8.66 -6.45 -14.75
C LEU A 316 9.06 -5.95 -13.36
N LEU A 317 10.20 -6.41 -12.85
CA LEU A 317 10.82 -5.92 -11.63
C LEU A 317 11.60 -4.65 -11.97
N ASP A 318 11.10 -3.50 -11.55
CA ASP A 318 11.74 -2.18 -11.77
C ASP A 318 12.98 -2.04 -10.88
N ARG A 319 12.81 -2.28 -9.58
CA ARG A 319 13.86 -2.09 -8.59
C ARG A 319 13.63 -2.84 -7.29
N GLU A 320 14.71 -3.02 -6.55
CA GLU A 320 14.71 -3.63 -5.23
C GLU A 320 15.42 -2.76 -4.19
N TYR A 321 14.81 -2.66 -3.02
CA TYR A 321 15.42 -2.11 -1.82
C TYR A 321 15.72 -3.29 -0.89
N ASP A 322 16.90 -3.90 -1.08
CA ASP A 322 17.37 -5.06 -0.31
C ASP A 322 18.26 -4.59 0.84
N HIS A 323 17.70 -4.54 2.06
CA HIS A 323 18.38 -4.11 3.28
C HIS A 323 19.07 -2.74 3.13
N SER A 324 18.48 -1.85 2.32
CA SER A 324 19.06 -0.60 1.85
C SER A 324 17.99 0.43 1.48
N ASN A 325 18.25 1.70 1.76
CA ASN A 325 17.38 2.83 1.35
C ASN A 325 17.73 3.34 -0.06
N THR A 326 18.72 2.72 -0.70
CA THR A 326 19.08 2.96 -2.10
C THR A 326 18.67 1.75 -2.92
N ALA A 327 17.84 1.99 -3.92
CA ALA A 327 17.37 0.98 -4.84
C ALA A 327 18.50 0.43 -5.73
N THR A 328 18.44 -0.87 -6.01
CA THR A 328 19.07 -1.46 -7.19
C THR A 328 18.04 -1.46 -8.30
N GLU A 329 18.27 -0.67 -9.35
CA GLU A 329 17.39 -0.57 -10.51
C GLU A 329 17.74 -1.67 -11.53
N HIS A 330 16.74 -2.19 -12.23
CA HIS A 330 16.89 -3.19 -13.29
C HIS A 330 16.74 -2.59 -14.68
N ASP A 331 17.53 -3.09 -15.62
CA ASP A 331 17.51 -2.59 -17.00
C ASP A 331 16.49 -3.35 -17.84
N HIS A 332 15.58 -2.63 -18.48
CA HIS A 332 14.58 -3.21 -19.37
C HIS A 332 14.81 -2.83 -20.83
N ASN A 333 14.79 -3.81 -21.72
CA ASN A 333 14.86 -3.58 -23.16
C ASN A 333 13.72 -4.28 -23.88
N VAL A 334 13.19 -3.63 -24.90
CA VAL A 334 12.15 -4.16 -25.77
C VAL A 334 12.65 -4.16 -27.20
N THR A 335 12.45 -5.25 -27.91
CA THR A 335 12.71 -5.34 -29.36
C THR A 335 11.48 -5.90 -30.05
N VAL A 336 11.05 -5.21 -31.08
CA VAL A 336 9.94 -5.62 -31.94
C VAL A 336 10.50 -6.07 -33.28
N TRP A 337 9.96 -7.17 -33.81
CA TRP A 337 10.27 -7.66 -35.14
C TRP A 337 9.00 -7.98 -35.92
N VAL A 338 8.92 -7.49 -37.14
CA VAL A 338 7.85 -7.84 -38.08
C VAL A 338 8.42 -8.07 -39.47
N GLN A 339 7.85 -9.04 -40.18
CA GLN A 339 8.10 -9.26 -41.59
C GLN A 339 6.79 -9.46 -42.34
N ILE A 340 6.44 -8.50 -43.19
CA ILE A 340 5.31 -8.59 -44.14
C ILE A 340 5.88 -8.65 -45.56
N ASP A 341 6.23 -7.49 -46.12
CA ASP A 341 6.94 -7.38 -47.40
C ASP A 341 8.40 -6.96 -47.21
N ALA A 342 8.66 -6.14 -46.19
CA ALA A 342 9.99 -5.79 -45.70
C ALA A 342 10.17 -6.26 -44.24
N VAL A 343 11.43 -6.31 -43.80
CA VAL A 343 11.77 -6.56 -42.39
C VAL A 343 11.82 -5.23 -41.67
N TYR A 344 11.12 -5.13 -40.55
CA TYR A 344 11.23 -4.03 -39.61
C TYR A 344 11.66 -4.56 -38.24
N THR A 345 12.62 -3.85 -37.66
CA THR A 345 13.10 -4.08 -36.30
C THR A 345 13.24 -2.73 -35.63
N GLU A 346 12.65 -2.59 -34.46
CA GLU A 346 12.81 -1.42 -33.61
C GLU A 346 13.03 -1.87 -32.17
N SER A 347 13.81 -1.10 -31.42
CA SER A 347 14.11 -1.39 -30.02
C SER A 347 13.97 -0.14 -29.16
N ALA A 348 13.42 -0.32 -27.97
CA ALA A 348 13.48 0.64 -26.88
C ALA A 348 14.41 0.06 -25.81
N ASN A 349 15.51 0.75 -25.52
CA ASN A 349 16.51 0.29 -24.54
C ASN A 349 16.44 1.15 -23.28
N LEU A 350 16.78 0.54 -22.12
CA LEU A 350 16.75 1.19 -20.81
C LEU A 350 15.40 1.86 -20.53
N VAL A 351 14.32 1.09 -20.72
CA VAL A 351 12.96 1.55 -20.44
C VAL A 351 12.81 1.71 -18.93
N ASP A 352 12.69 2.95 -18.48
CA ASP A 352 12.43 3.31 -17.08
C ASP A 352 11.08 2.71 -16.65
N MET A 353 11.07 1.79 -15.69
CA MET A 353 9.87 1.13 -15.18
C MET A 353 9.40 1.69 -13.83
N GLY A 354 9.78 2.93 -13.48
CA GLY A 354 9.38 3.61 -12.24
C GLY A 354 7.86 3.77 -12.03
N GLY A 355 7.06 3.41 -13.02
CA GLY A 355 5.61 3.22 -13.00
C GLY A 355 5.16 2.44 -14.24
N PRO A 356 3.86 2.22 -14.45
CA PRO A 356 3.35 1.55 -15.64
C PRO A 356 3.79 2.23 -16.92
N ARG A 357 4.12 1.42 -17.94
CA ARG A 357 4.58 1.92 -19.23
C ARG A 357 3.71 1.43 -20.38
N HIS A 358 3.42 2.35 -21.28
CA HIS A 358 2.82 2.06 -22.58
C HIS A 358 3.83 2.39 -23.66
N LEU A 359 4.31 1.38 -24.36
CA LEU A 359 5.19 1.54 -25.52
C LEU A 359 4.39 1.32 -26.79
N VAL A 360 4.56 2.22 -27.74
CA VAL A 360 3.95 2.13 -29.06
C VAL A 360 5.07 2.09 -30.09
N PHE A 361 5.08 1.05 -30.91
CA PHE A 361 6.01 0.88 -32.02
C PHE A 361 5.29 1.09 -33.34
N GLU A 362 5.78 2.03 -34.13
CA GLU A 362 5.17 2.45 -35.40
C GLU A 362 5.98 1.87 -36.57
N ALA A 363 5.53 0.74 -37.09
CA ALA A 363 6.17 0.05 -38.19
C ALA A 363 5.86 0.78 -39.51
N ALA A 364 6.78 1.64 -39.94
CA ALA A 364 6.71 2.34 -41.21
C ALA A 364 7.38 1.56 -42.35
N ASP A 365 6.87 1.74 -43.58
CA ASP A 365 7.47 1.22 -44.83
C ASP A 365 7.62 -0.32 -44.89
N ILE A 366 6.76 -1.05 -44.16
CA ILE A 366 6.79 -2.52 -44.10
C ILE A 366 6.02 -3.21 -45.23
N ARG A 367 5.22 -2.44 -45.98
CA ARG A 367 4.43 -2.92 -47.11
C ARG A 367 5.00 -2.37 -48.41
N ALA A 368 5.19 -3.25 -49.39
CA ALA A 368 5.55 -2.79 -50.72
C ALA A 368 4.46 -1.84 -51.23
N PRO A 369 4.82 -0.77 -51.96
CA PRO A 369 3.81 0.06 -52.60
C PRO A 369 2.91 -0.82 -53.46
N ALA A 370 1.61 -0.55 -53.43
CA ALA A 370 0.65 -1.28 -54.24
C ALA A 370 1.16 -1.33 -55.69
N THR A 371 1.05 -2.50 -56.33
CA THR A 371 1.41 -2.62 -57.75
C THR A 371 0.71 -1.51 -58.50
N PRO A 372 1.42 -0.65 -59.26
CA PRO A 372 0.78 0.49 -59.91
C PRO A 372 -0.37 -0.02 -60.78
N LEU A 373 -1.57 0.49 -60.55
CA LEU A 373 -2.69 0.23 -61.44
C LEU A 373 -2.32 0.83 -62.81
N ASN A 374 -2.56 0.09 -63.89
CA ASN A 374 -2.33 0.53 -65.28
C ASN A 374 -0.86 0.68 -65.71
N VAL A 375 0.04 -0.22 -65.32
CA VAL A 375 1.35 -0.33 -66.00
C VAL A 375 1.12 -0.84 -67.44
N ALA A 376 1.30 0.04 -68.42
CA ALA A 376 1.33 -0.33 -69.82
C ALA A 376 2.79 -0.46 -70.27
N VAL A 377 3.16 -1.66 -70.71
CA VAL A 377 4.44 -1.91 -71.39
C VAL A 377 4.17 -2.03 -72.88
N LEU A 378 4.67 -1.09 -73.65
CA LEU A 378 4.59 -1.09 -75.10
C LEU A 378 5.99 -1.32 -75.67
N ASP A 379 6.12 -2.37 -76.49
CA ASP A 379 7.29 -2.54 -77.34
C ASP A 379 7.33 -1.36 -78.34
N ILE A 380 8.51 -0.74 -78.52
CA ILE A 380 8.68 0.35 -79.48
C ILE A 380 9.23 -0.28 -80.76
N PRO A 381 8.43 -0.47 -81.82
CA PRO A 381 8.86 -1.21 -82.99
C PRO A 381 10.11 -0.62 -83.62
N GLU A 382 11.01 -1.50 -84.07
CA GLU A 382 12.29 -1.15 -84.71
C GLU A 382 13.32 -0.51 -83.78
N GLN A 383 13.05 -0.43 -82.47
CA GLN A 383 14.00 -0.05 -81.44
C GLN A 383 14.23 -1.25 -80.50
N ASP A 384 15.46 -1.45 -80.03
CA ASP A 384 15.75 -2.41 -78.95
C ASP A 384 15.41 -1.74 -77.59
N ALA A 385 14.16 -1.30 -77.47
CA ALA A 385 13.68 -0.49 -76.37
C ALA A 385 12.19 -0.73 -76.09
N ILE A 386 11.82 -0.65 -74.81
CA ILE A 386 10.44 -0.70 -74.34
C ILE A 386 10.04 0.65 -73.74
N SER A 387 8.77 1.03 -73.90
CA SER A 387 8.16 2.15 -73.17
C SER A 387 7.32 1.60 -72.03
N ALA A 388 7.63 2.04 -70.80
CA ALA A 388 6.77 1.80 -69.65
C ALA A 388 6.13 3.13 -69.25
N ALA A 389 4.80 3.15 -69.16
CA ALA A 389 4.03 4.28 -68.63
C ALA A 389 3.13 3.78 -67.49
N TRP A 390 2.97 4.60 -66.47
CA TRP A 390 2.00 4.40 -65.39
C TRP A 390 1.25 5.72 -65.16
N ASP A 391 -0.04 5.63 -64.83
CA ASP A 391 -0.86 6.79 -64.44
C ASP A 391 -0.89 6.85 -62.90
N PRO A 392 -0.31 7.88 -62.27
CA PRO A 392 -0.31 7.98 -60.82
C PRO A 392 -1.66 8.42 -60.22
N ASN A 393 -2.69 8.71 -61.05
CA ASN A 393 -3.94 9.35 -60.58
C ASN A 393 -5.21 8.47 -60.67
N THR A 394 -5.10 7.16 -60.84
CA THR A 394 -6.25 6.23 -60.87
C THR A 394 -6.30 5.28 -59.69
#